data_AF-A0AA48KC93-F1
#
_entry.id   AF-A0AA48KC93-F1
#
_cell.length_a   1.000
_cell.length_b   1.000
_cell.length_c   1.000
_cell.angle_alpha   90.00
_cell.angle_beta   90.00
_cell.angle_gamma   90.00
#
_symmetry.space_group_name_H-M   'P 1'
#
loop_
_entity.id
_entity.type
_entity.pdbx_description
1 polymer ?
#
loop_
_entity_poly.entity_id
_entity_poly.type
_entity_poly.pdbx_seq_one_letter_code
_entity_poly.pdbx_strand_id
1 'polypeptide(L)'
;MQEAPVFMTKQAPPAQALQVRLAASYPDARCALDHVDPFQLVVATLLSAQCTDARVNLTTPALFARFPDARALASADLAELEGLIRSTGFYHNKARNLKALGAALLARHGGEVPDTLEALAALPGVGQKTANVVLSNAFGVPALPVDTHIFRVARRLGLSTAGTPEKVEADLCRQFPRAAWIDLHHQLILHGRRVCDARKPDCAGCGLLDLCPTGQGAQPDPHSGRVLDAPRGAARVAPAPAPAPAPATAPTRIISLVPSVTELLVAWGLASRLAGRTTFCVEPRWIRNTVPAMGGTKDPDLARIRSQRPDLVVMERGENTREAAEALAAAGLPLLVLDIRRVRDCLKAYQVLADAVGLPEAGRARAAALKARLRPAPRKGPRTVVLVWKEPWIVAGPDTYVGDLVRQAGLMPVGGDGYPRLDDAGLAALDPEVVLLPSEPYRFTVRHRDALARLLPGARVRLVEGRALTWYLSRTEDAILQLRALS
;
A
#
# COMPACT_ATOMS: atom_id res chain seq x y z
N MET A 1 -24.76 49.20 -16.32
CA MET A 1 -23.86 48.05 -16.08
C MET A 1 -24.00 47.64 -14.63
N GLN A 2 -24.81 46.62 -14.34
CA GLN A 2 -24.91 46.06 -13.00
C GLN A 2 -23.72 45.11 -12.79
N GLU A 3 -22.90 45.42 -11.79
CA GLU A 3 -21.82 44.54 -11.33
C GLU A 3 -22.41 43.23 -10.79
N ALA A 4 -21.90 42.12 -11.30
CA ALA A 4 -22.26 40.78 -10.82
C ALA A 4 -21.78 40.60 -9.37
N PRO A 5 -22.58 39.97 -8.49
CA PRO A 5 -22.19 39.77 -7.10
C PRO A 5 -21.01 38.80 -7.03
N VAL A 6 -19.92 39.26 -6.40
CA VAL A 6 -18.80 38.42 -5.98
C VAL A 6 -19.29 37.55 -4.81
N PHE A 7 -19.59 36.28 -5.09
CA PHE A 7 -19.87 35.30 -4.04
C PHE A 7 -18.60 35.05 -3.23
N MET A 8 -18.58 35.49 -1.96
CA MET A 8 -17.52 35.15 -1.02
C MET A 8 -17.49 33.62 -0.83
N THR A 9 -16.40 32.97 -1.25
CA THR A 9 -16.18 31.54 -1.04
C THR A 9 -15.95 31.28 0.46
N LYS A 10 -16.88 30.55 1.10
CA LYS A 10 -16.64 29.98 2.43
C LYS A 10 -15.46 29.01 2.39
N GLN A 11 -14.69 28.99 3.48
CA GLN A 11 -13.40 28.31 3.64
C GLN A 11 -13.39 26.87 3.09
N ALA A 12 -12.34 26.53 2.33
CA ALA A 12 -12.07 25.17 1.90
C ALA A 12 -12.06 24.20 3.10
N PRO A 13 -12.54 22.96 2.94
CA PRO A 13 -12.47 21.99 4.03
C PRO A 13 -11.02 21.77 4.46
N PRO A 14 -10.73 21.57 5.77
CA PRO A 14 -9.38 21.28 6.21
C PRO A 14 -8.85 20.04 5.47
N ALA A 15 -7.78 20.20 4.69
CA ALA A 15 -7.20 19.14 3.86
C ALA A 15 -6.95 17.85 4.66
N GLN A 16 -6.53 17.99 5.92
CA GLN A 16 -6.31 16.88 6.84
C GLN A 16 -7.60 16.10 7.17
N ALA A 17 -8.71 16.79 7.45
CA ALA A 17 -9.99 16.14 7.74
C ALA A 17 -10.53 15.38 6.52
N LEU A 18 -10.40 15.99 5.33
CA LEU A 18 -10.78 15.34 4.08
C LEU A 18 -9.92 14.09 3.81
N GLN A 19 -8.61 14.21 3.99
CA GLN A 19 -7.67 13.10 3.79
C GLN A 19 -7.99 11.92 4.70
N VAL A 20 -8.25 12.16 5.99
CA VAL A 20 -8.64 11.10 6.95
C VAL A 20 -9.90 10.38 6.48
N ARG A 21 -10.91 11.12 6.01
CA ARG A 21 -12.19 10.53 5.64
C ARG A 21 -12.15 9.79 4.29
N LEU A 22 -11.40 10.33 3.33
CA LEU A 22 -11.10 9.64 2.07
C LEU A 22 -10.33 8.34 2.32
N ALA A 23 -9.33 8.36 3.20
CA ALA A 23 -8.57 7.19 3.58
C ALA A 23 -9.43 6.11 4.26
N ALA A 24 -10.33 6.52 5.16
CA ALA A 24 -11.26 5.61 5.80
C ALA A 24 -12.30 5.02 4.83
N SER A 25 -12.75 5.81 3.85
CA SER A 25 -13.74 5.39 2.86
C SER A 25 -13.15 4.52 1.74
N TYR A 26 -11.85 4.68 1.45
CA TYR A 26 -11.14 3.97 0.39
C TYR A 26 -9.78 3.45 0.88
N PRO A 27 -9.75 2.53 1.86
CA PRO A 27 -8.50 1.99 2.41
C PRO A 27 -7.70 1.20 1.37
N ASP A 28 -8.38 0.61 0.39
CA ASP A 28 -7.79 -0.19 -0.68
C ASP A 28 -7.53 0.61 -1.97
N ALA A 29 -7.55 1.95 -1.91
CA ALA A 29 -7.34 2.79 -3.08
C ALA A 29 -5.94 2.59 -3.68
N ARG A 30 -5.90 1.96 -4.86
CA ARG A 30 -4.67 1.66 -5.60
C ARG A 30 -4.93 1.74 -7.11
N CYS A 31 -3.86 1.66 -7.89
CA CYS A 31 -3.97 1.53 -9.34
C CYS A 31 -4.90 0.38 -9.72
N ALA A 32 -5.85 0.65 -10.62
CA ALA A 32 -6.83 -0.36 -11.06
C ALA A 32 -6.27 -1.31 -12.13
N LEU A 33 -5.10 -1.00 -12.70
CA LEU A 33 -4.44 -1.84 -13.70
C LEU A 33 -3.65 -2.94 -13.01
N ASP A 34 -3.91 -4.20 -13.36
CA ASP A 34 -3.21 -5.35 -12.79
C ASP A 34 -1.80 -5.47 -13.39
N HIS A 35 -0.78 -5.48 -12.52
CA HIS A 35 0.64 -5.55 -12.89
C HIS A 35 1.46 -6.12 -11.74
N VAL A 36 2.59 -6.78 -12.04
CA VAL A 36 3.53 -7.28 -11.02
C VAL A 36 4.86 -6.52 -11.00
N ASP A 37 5.14 -5.72 -12.02
CA ASP A 37 6.39 -4.97 -12.17
C ASP A 37 6.19 -3.67 -12.98
N PRO A 38 7.22 -2.78 -13.05
CA PRO A 38 7.13 -1.53 -13.79
C PRO A 38 6.93 -1.70 -15.31
N PHE A 39 7.44 -2.78 -15.91
CA PHE A 39 7.29 -3.06 -17.34
C PHE A 39 5.82 -3.36 -17.68
N GLN A 40 5.19 -4.24 -16.91
CA GLN A 40 3.77 -4.52 -17.06
C GLN A 40 2.93 -3.27 -16.85
N LEU A 41 3.26 -2.44 -15.85
CA LEU A 41 2.52 -1.21 -15.60
C LEU A 41 2.59 -0.22 -16.77
N VAL A 42 3.77 0.03 -17.34
CA VAL A 42 3.89 0.97 -18.47
C VAL A 42 3.13 0.46 -19.69
N VAL A 43 3.21 -0.85 -19.98
CA VAL A 43 2.45 -1.48 -21.08
C VAL A 43 0.94 -1.38 -20.83
N ALA A 44 0.46 -1.74 -19.65
CA ALA A 44 -0.95 -1.66 -19.28
C ALA A 44 -1.47 -0.22 -19.34
N THR A 45 -0.67 0.76 -18.92
CA THR A 45 -1.04 2.19 -18.95
C THR A 45 -1.14 2.72 -20.39
N LEU A 46 -0.29 2.24 -21.32
CA LEU A 46 -0.44 2.57 -22.74
C LEU A 46 -1.70 1.95 -23.36
N LEU A 47 -2.05 0.73 -22.94
CA LEU A 47 -3.28 0.06 -23.38
C LEU A 47 -4.53 0.74 -22.83
N SER A 48 -4.48 1.35 -21.65
CA SER A 48 -5.63 2.02 -21.03
C SER A 48 -6.04 3.32 -21.71
N ALA A 49 -5.20 3.87 -22.61
CA ALA A 49 -5.57 5.02 -23.43
C ALA A 49 -6.86 4.73 -24.21
N GLN A 50 -7.94 5.46 -23.86
CA GLN A 50 -9.30 5.27 -24.40
C GLN A 50 -9.82 3.83 -24.27
N CYS A 51 -9.43 3.14 -23.20
CA CYS A 51 -9.90 1.80 -22.86
C CYS A 51 -10.24 1.75 -21.37
N THR A 52 -11.13 0.86 -20.97
CA THR A 52 -11.44 0.67 -19.55
C THR A 52 -10.39 -0.21 -18.88
N ASP A 53 -10.06 0.10 -17.62
CA ASP A 53 -9.10 -0.70 -16.84
C ASP A 53 -9.50 -2.20 -16.82
N ALA A 54 -10.79 -2.49 -16.67
CA ALA A 54 -11.31 -3.86 -16.71
C ALA A 54 -11.02 -4.59 -18.04
N ARG A 55 -11.13 -3.91 -19.19
CA ARG A 55 -10.80 -4.50 -20.49
C ARG A 55 -9.30 -4.74 -20.64
N VAL A 56 -8.48 -3.81 -20.15
CA VAL A 56 -7.02 -3.97 -20.13
C VAL A 56 -6.63 -5.18 -19.29
N ASN A 57 -7.17 -5.31 -18.07
CA ASN A 57 -6.87 -6.42 -17.16
C ASN A 57 -7.33 -7.79 -17.68
N LEU A 58 -8.36 -7.85 -18.53
CA LEU A 58 -8.73 -9.08 -19.24
C LEU A 58 -7.76 -9.44 -20.38
N THR A 59 -7.02 -8.47 -20.89
CA THR A 59 -6.14 -8.61 -22.07
C THR A 59 -4.69 -8.88 -21.68
N THR A 60 -4.21 -8.21 -20.63
CA THR A 60 -2.81 -8.24 -20.21
C THR A 60 -2.27 -9.61 -19.79
N PRO A 61 -3.05 -10.56 -19.21
CA PRO A 61 -2.50 -11.87 -18.82
C PRO A 61 -1.93 -12.67 -19.99
N ALA A 62 -2.69 -12.77 -21.10
CA ALA A 62 -2.24 -13.45 -22.31
C ALA A 62 -1.08 -12.69 -22.98
N LEU A 63 -1.15 -11.35 -22.98
CA LEU A 63 -0.09 -10.50 -23.52
C LEU A 63 1.24 -10.71 -22.78
N PHE A 64 1.24 -10.71 -21.45
CA PHE A 64 2.45 -10.84 -20.63
C PHE A 64 2.97 -12.27 -20.57
N ALA A 65 2.10 -13.28 -20.73
CA ALA A 65 2.56 -14.65 -20.95
C ALA A 65 3.36 -14.78 -22.25
N ARG A 66 2.93 -14.08 -23.31
CA ARG A 66 3.59 -14.13 -24.63
C ARG A 66 4.80 -13.20 -24.75
N PHE A 67 4.71 -12.01 -24.15
CA PHE A 67 5.72 -10.95 -24.17
C PHE A 67 6.03 -10.50 -22.74
N PRO A 68 6.79 -11.30 -21.97
CA PRO A 68 7.02 -11.06 -20.54
C PRO A 68 7.96 -9.88 -20.23
N ASP A 69 8.76 -9.43 -21.21
CA ASP A 69 9.75 -8.37 -21.02
C ASP A 69 9.93 -7.49 -22.27
N ALA A 70 10.76 -6.44 -22.13
CA ALA A 70 11.07 -5.50 -23.21
C ALA A 70 11.72 -6.17 -24.43
N ARG A 71 12.51 -7.24 -24.22
CA ARG A 71 13.16 -8.01 -25.30
C ARG A 71 12.12 -8.71 -26.15
N ALA A 72 11.23 -9.46 -25.52
CA ALA A 72 10.15 -10.18 -26.19
C ALA A 72 9.24 -9.21 -26.95
N LEU A 73 8.88 -8.07 -26.33
CA LEU A 73 8.01 -7.07 -26.94
C LEU A 73 8.68 -6.35 -28.14
N ALA A 74 9.97 -6.06 -28.07
CA ALA A 74 10.72 -5.46 -29.19
C ALA A 74 10.76 -6.38 -30.42
N SER A 75 10.88 -7.69 -30.18
CA SER A 75 10.90 -8.72 -31.23
C SER A 75 9.52 -9.19 -31.69
N ALA A 76 8.44 -8.67 -31.10
CA ALA A 76 7.08 -9.16 -31.37
C ALA A 76 6.71 -9.06 -32.85
N ASP A 77 6.08 -10.11 -33.39
CA ASP A 77 5.39 -9.97 -34.68
C ASP A 77 4.21 -9.00 -34.52
N LEU A 78 4.05 -8.10 -35.48
CA LEU A 78 3.07 -7.02 -35.34
C LEU A 78 1.64 -7.57 -35.46
N ALA A 79 1.39 -8.54 -36.33
CA ALA A 79 0.06 -9.12 -36.51
C ALA A 79 -0.35 -9.94 -35.28
N GLU A 80 0.58 -10.70 -34.69
CA GLU A 80 0.35 -11.40 -33.43
C GLU A 80 0.02 -10.43 -32.28
N LEU A 81 0.81 -9.37 -32.11
CA LEU A 81 0.60 -8.37 -31.07
C LEU A 81 -0.74 -7.64 -31.24
N GLU A 82 -1.09 -7.27 -32.47
CA GLU A 82 -2.38 -6.68 -32.81
C GLU A 82 -3.56 -7.61 -32.47
N GLY A 83 -3.42 -8.92 -32.75
CA GLY A 83 -4.41 -9.93 -32.41
C GLY A 83 -4.70 -9.98 -30.91
N LEU A 84 -3.64 -9.97 -30.09
CA LEU A 84 -3.76 -10.02 -28.63
C LEU A 84 -4.42 -8.77 -28.05
N ILE A 85 -4.12 -7.58 -28.58
CA ILE A 85 -4.60 -6.31 -28.00
C ILE A 85 -5.80 -5.70 -28.72
N ARG A 86 -6.36 -6.40 -29.73
CA ARG A 86 -7.47 -5.91 -30.57
C ARG A 86 -8.65 -5.37 -29.77
N SER A 87 -8.96 -6.02 -28.65
CA SER A 87 -10.07 -5.68 -27.75
C SER A 87 -9.90 -4.36 -26.99
N THR A 88 -8.69 -3.76 -27.03
CA THR A 88 -8.38 -2.50 -26.32
C THR A 88 -8.64 -1.23 -27.16
N GLY A 89 -9.05 -1.37 -28.42
CA GLY A 89 -9.28 -0.24 -29.34
C GLY A 89 -8.00 0.48 -29.77
N PHE A 90 -8.01 1.12 -30.95
CA PHE A 90 -6.83 1.74 -31.57
C PHE A 90 -5.60 0.82 -31.64
N TYR A 91 -5.83 -0.48 -31.77
CA TYR A 91 -4.83 -1.52 -31.54
C TYR A 91 -3.66 -1.47 -32.52
N HIS A 92 -3.87 -1.06 -33.78
CA HIS A 92 -2.77 -0.87 -34.74
C HIS A 92 -1.73 0.14 -34.23
N ASN A 93 -2.18 1.29 -33.72
CA ASN A 93 -1.28 2.33 -33.19
C ASN A 93 -0.65 1.87 -31.87
N LYS A 94 -1.44 1.23 -31.00
CA LYS A 94 -0.95 0.68 -29.74
C LYS A 94 0.12 -0.39 -29.97
N ALA A 95 -0.07 -1.31 -30.91
CA ALA A 95 0.89 -2.37 -31.22
C ALA A 95 2.23 -1.79 -31.71
N ARG A 96 2.20 -0.82 -32.63
CA ARG A 96 3.41 -0.13 -33.08
C ARG A 96 4.13 0.58 -31.94
N ASN A 97 3.38 1.29 -31.08
CA ASN A 97 3.96 1.98 -29.92
C ASN A 97 4.55 1.01 -28.90
N LEU A 98 3.88 -0.12 -28.61
CA LEU A 98 4.38 -1.13 -27.68
C LEU A 98 5.66 -1.81 -28.19
N LYS A 99 5.72 -2.15 -29.48
CA LYS A 99 6.94 -2.69 -30.08
C LYS A 99 8.09 -1.68 -30.03
N ALA A 100 7.80 -0.41 -30.36
CA ALA A 100 8.77 0.68 -30.27
C ALA A 100 9.23 0.95 -28.82
N LEU A 101 8.33 0.86 -27.84
CA LEU A 101 8.64 0.93 -26.42
C LEU A 101 9.64 -0.15 -26.03
N GLY A 102 9.39 -1.41 -26.38
CA GLY A 102 10.31 -2.52 -26.11
C GLY A 102 11.70 -2.25 -26.69
N ALA A 103 11.77 -1.81 -27.94
CA ALA A 103 13.04 -1.48 -28.60
C ALA A 103 13.77 -0.31 -27.91
N ALA A 104 13.05 0.75 -27.52
CA ALA A 104 13.63 1.89 -26.83
C ALA A 104 14.17 1.53 -25.44
N LEU A 105 13.44 0.70 -24.68
CA LEU A 105 13.88 0.21 -23.37
C LEU A 105 15.17 -0.60 -23.47
N LEU A 106 15.30 -1.49 -24.47
CA LEU A 106 16.53 -2.24 -24.70
C LEU A 106 17.70 -1.31 -25.06
N ALA A 107 17.50 -0.44 -26.04
CA ALA A 107 18.58 0.37 -26.59
C ALA A 107 19.10 1.43 -25.61
N ARG A 108 18.22 2.02 -24.80
CA ARG A 108 18.56 3.17 -23.94
C ARG A 108 18.68 2.82 -22.46
N HIS A 109 18.04 1.74 -22.01
CA HIS A 109 17.87 1.42 -20.59
C HIS A 109 18.14 -0.06 -20.26
N GLY A 110 18.77 -0.82 -21.18
CA GLY A 110 19.12 -2.23 -20.94
C GLY A 110 17.92 -3.17 -20.74
N GLY A 111 16.73 -2.76 -21.18
CA GLY A 111 15.48 -3.49 -21.01
C GLY A 111 14.71 -3.17 -19.73
N GLU A 112 15.24 -2.28 -18.87
CA GLU A 112 14.57 -1.85 -17.64
C GLU A 112 13.77 -0.55 -17.86
N VAL A 113 12.64 -0.40 -17.15
CA VAL A 113 11.86 0.84 -17.16
C VAL A 113 12.57 1.88 -16.29
N PRO A 114 12.89 3.07 -16.80
CA PRO A 114 13.57 4.10 -16.01
C PRO A 114 12.66 4.69 -14.93
N ASP A 115 13.27 5.21 -13.86
CA ASP A 115 12.60 5.74 -12.67
C ASP A 115 12.62 7.28 -12.59
N THR A 116 12.89 7.95 -13.71
CA THR A 116 12.86 9.43 -13.83
C THR A 116 11.81 9.89 -14.83
N LEU A 117 11.26 11.10 -14.59
CA LEU A 117 10.20 11.67 -15.42
C LEU A 117 10.68 11.91 -16.85
N GLU A 118 11.85 12.50 -17.00
CA GLU A 118 12.45 12.85 -18.28
C GLU A 118 12.70 11.61 -19.14
N ALA A 119 13.24 10.55 -18.53
CA ALA A 119 13.52 9.30 -19.25
C ALA A 119 12.23 8.57 -19.65
N LEU A 120 11.24 8.51 -18.76
CA LEU A 120 9.94 7.90 -19.07
C LEU A 120 9.21 8.67 -20.17
N ALA A 121 9.16 10.01 -20.09
CA ALA A 121 8.47 10.84 -21.08
C ALA A 121 9.15 10.81 -22.47
N ALA A 122 10.42 10.38 -22.55
CA ALA A 122 11.12 10.17 -23.81
C ALA A 122 10.81 8.81 -24.48
N LEU A 123 10.05 7.94 -23.82
CA LEU A 123 9.66 6.63 -24.36
C LEU A 123 8.47 6.75 -25.33
N PRO A 124 8.43 5.94 -26.40
CA PRO A 124 7.32 5.94 -27.36
C PRO A 124 5.95 5.72 -26.69
N GLY A 125 5.02 6.64 -26.93
CA GLY A 125 3.66 6.61 -26.40
C GLY A 125 3.51 7.07 -24.95
N VAL A 126 4.60 7.34 -24.23
CA VAL A 126 4.56 7.76 -22.83
C VAL A 126 4.58 9.28 -22.73
N GLY A 127 3.41 9.88 -22.53
CA GLY A 127 3.31 11.30 -22.17
C GLY A 127 3.58 11.56 -20.69
N GLN A 128 3.70 12.84 -20.30
CA GLN A 128 3.99 13.26 -18.92
C GLN A 128 3.01 12.67 -17.88
N LYS A 129 1.72 12.62 -18.20
CA LYS A 129 0.71 11.99 -17.34
C LYS A 129 0.95 10.49 -17.15
N THR A 130 1.22 9.77 -18.24
CA THR A 130 1.56 8.34 -18.23
C THR A 130 2.81 8.10 -17.40
N ALA A 131 3.85 8.92 -17.59
CA ALA A 131 5.08 8.84 -16.80
C ALA A 131 4.80 9.02 -15.31
N ASN A 132 3.99 10.02 -14.91
CA ASN A 132 3.61 10.23 -13.51
C ASN A 132 2.80 9.05 -12.93
N VAL A 133 1.93 8.40 -13.71
CA VAL A 133 1.23 7.17 -13.28
C VAL A 133 2.22 6.04 -13.03
N VAL A 134 3.20 5.85 -13.91
CA VAL A 134 4.23 4.81 -13.75
C VAL A 134 5.12 5.11 -12.54
N LEU A 135 5.65 6.33 -12.43
CA LEU A 135 6.48 6.79 -11.32
C LEU A 135 5.81 6.61 -9.96
N SER A 136 4.54 7.00 -9.85
CA SER A 136 3.80 6.87 -8.60
C SER A 136 3.51 5.43 -8.22
N ASN A 137 3.07 4.60 -9.17
CA ASN A 137 2.58 3.27 -8.85
C ASN A 137 3.67 2.19 -8.83
N ALA A 138 4.67 2.28 -9.70
CA ALA A 138 5.77 1.32 -9.76
C ALA A 138 6.98 1.72 -8.91
N PHE A 139 7.27 3.02 -8.77
CA PHE A 139 8.48 3.50 -8.09
C PHE A 139 8.19 4.26 -6.79
N GLY A 140 6.92 4.53 -6.47
CA GLY A 140 6.54 5.23 -5.25
C GLY A 140 6.91 6.72 -5.24
N VAL A 141 7.26 7.30 -6.40
CA VAL A 141 7.60 8.72 -6.54
C VAL A 141 6.31 9.54 -6.44
N PRO A 142 6.20 10.48 -5.48
CA PRO A 142 4.96 11.23 -5.30
C PRO A 142 4.58 12.05 -6.54
N ALA A 143 3.41 11.75 -7.09
CA ALA A 143 2.79 12.50 -8.17
C ALA A 143 1.26 12.50 -7.96
N LEU A 144 0.60 13.58 -8.38
CA LEU A 144 -0.85 13.74 -8.28
C LEU A 144 -1.46 14.11 -9.65
N PRO A 145 -1.28 13.28 -10.69
CA PRO A 145 -1.77 13.63 -12.02
C PRO A 145 -3.29 13.79 -11.98
N VAL A 146 -3.78 14.95 -12.41
CA VAL A 146 -5.22 15.26 -12.40
C VAL A 146 -5.88 14.69 -13.65
N ASP A 147 -6.85 13.80 -13.46
CA ASP A 147 -7.74 13.31 -14.52
C ASP A 147 -9.12 13.98 -14.44
N THR A 148 -10.06 13.54 -15.28
CA THR A 148 -11.42 14.09 -15.31
C THR A 148 -12.21 13.81 -14.02
N HIS A 149 -11.90 12.75 -13.28
CA HIS A 149 -12.52 12.46 -11.99
C HIS A 149 -11.97 13.41 -10.93
N ILE A 150 -10.64 13.50 -10.79
CA ILE A 150 -9.98 14.37 -9.82
C ILE A 150 -10.32 15.83 -10.09
N PHE A 151 -10.24 16.27 -11.34
CA PHE A 151 -10.60 17.64 -11.74
C PHE A 151 -12.02 17.99 -11.30
N ARG A 152 -12.95 17.06 -11.51
CA ARG A 152 -14.35 17.25 -11.12
C ARG A 152 -14.51 17.32 -9.61
N VAL A 153 -14.02 16.29 -8.91
CA VAL A 153 -14.17 16.12 -7.46
C VAL A 153 -13.50 17.26 -6.71
N ALA A 154 -12.27 17.63 -7.07
CA ALA A 154 -11.53 18.70 -6.41
C ALA A 154 -12.28 20.04 -6.45
N ARG A 155 -12.87 20.38 -7.60
CA ARG A 155 -13.68 21.60 -7.74
C ARG A 155 -14.99 21.54 -6.95
N ARG A 156 -15.69 20.40 -6.95
CA ARG A 156 -16.93 20.22 -6.14
C ARG A 156 -16.67 20.27 -4.63
N LEU A 157 -15.52 19.76 -4.18
CA LEU A 157 -15.08 19.84 -2.78
C LEU A 157 -14.55 21.23 -2.39
N GLY A 158 -14.45 22.17 -3.34
CA GLY A 158 -13.89 23.51 -3.08
C GLY A 158 -12.38 23.52 -2.87
N LEU A 159 -11.67 22.46 -3.27
CA LEU A 159 -10.20 22.38 -3.19
C LEU A 159 -9.51 23.20 -4.28
N SER A 160 -10.21 23.56 -5.35
CA SER A 160 -9.67 24.41 -6.41
C SER A 160 -10.81 25.10 -7.16
N THR A 161 -10.57 26.33 -7.61
CA THR A 161 -11.44 27.06 -8.55
C THR A 161 -10.85 27.09 -9.96
N ALA A 162 -9.68 26.49 -10.17
CA ALA A 162 -8.91 26.62 -11.40
C ALA A 162 -9.49 25.80 -12.56
N GLY A 163 -9.54 26.40 -13.75
CA GLY A 163 -10.19 25.83 -14.93
C GLY A 163 -9.37 24.80 -15.71
N THR A 164 -8.13 24.52 -15.32
CA THR A 164 -7.26 23.55 -16.03
C THR A 164 -6.71 22.49 -15.08
N PRO A 165 -6.48 21.24 -15.55
CA PRO A 165 -5.94 20.16 -14.72
C PRO A 165 -4.61 20.50 -14.03
N GLU A 166 -3.72 21.21 -14.71
CA GLU A 166 -2.38 21.56 -14.22
C GLU A 166 -2.47 22.53 -13.04
N LYS A 167 -3.42 23.49 -13.10
CA LYS A 167 -3.64 24.43 -12.01
C LYS A 167 -4.36 23.75 -10.83
N VAL A 168 -5.31 22.85 -11.10
CA VAL A 168 -5.93 22.02 -10.04
C VAL A 168 -4.87 21.14 -9.36
N GLU A 169 -3.95 20.55 -10.11
CA GLU A 169 -2.83 19.77 -9.58
C GLU A 169 -1.98 20.64 -8.65
N ALA A 170 -1.59 21.83 -9.09
CA ALA A 170 -0.82 22.77 -8.28
C ALA A 170 -1.55 23.17 -6.99
N ASP A 171 -2.87 23.40 -7.05
CA ASP A 171 -3.68 23.73 -5.87
C ASP A 171 -3.72 22.57 -4.87
N LEU A 172 -3.93 21.34 -5.34
CA LEU A 172 -3.94 20.14 -4.50
C LEU A 172 -2.55 19.88 -3.90
N CYS A 173 -1.49 20.00 -4.70
CA CYS A 173 -0.11 19.83 -4.23
C CYS A 173 0.29 20.86 -3.16
N ARG A 174 -0.30 22.07 -3.16
CA ARG A 174 -0.09 23.06 -2.09
C ARG A 174 -0.87 22.75 -0.81
N GLN A 175 -2.01 22.10 -0.91
CA GLN A 175 -2.91 21.83 0.24
C GLN A 175 -2.62 20.49 0.94
N PHE A 176 -2.11 19.51 0.20
CA PHE A 176 -1.86 18.17 0.73
C PHE A 176 -0.36 17.87 0.80
N PRO A 177 0.11 17.20 1.87
CA PRO A 177 1.52 16.86 2.00
C PRO A 177 1.98 15.96 0.85
N ARG A 178 3.21 16.19 0.36
CA ARG A 178 3.77 15.49 -0.81
C ARG A 178 3.61 13.98 -0.76
N ALA A 179 3.88 13.38 0.39
CA ALA A 179 3.82 11.93 0.51
C ALA A 179 2.39 11.35 0.53
N ALA A 180 1.34 12.18 0.56
CA ALA A 180 -0.06 11.75 0.42
C ALA A 180 -0.55 11.73 -1.03
N TRP A 181 0.22 12.28 -1.97
CA TRP A 181 -0.24 12.50 -3.35
C TRP A 181 -0.69 11.23 -4.05
N ILE A 182 0.04 10.12 -3.89
CA ILE A 182 -0.30 8.86 -4.55
C ILE A 182 -1.66 8.33 -4.05
N ASP A 183 -1.85 8.30 -2.73
CA ASP A 183 -3.07 7.78 -2.13
C ASP A 183 -4.24 8.72 -2.43
N LEU A 184 -4.03 10.03 -2.30
CA LEU A 184 -5.03 11.04 -2.60
C LEU A 184 -5.48 10.95 -4.06
N HIS A 185 -4.55 10.75 -5.00
CA HIS A 185 -4.85 10.53 -6.42
C HIS A 185 -5.83 9.36 -6.60
N HIS A 186 -5.52 8.19 -6.03
CA HIS A 186 -6.40 7.01 -6.15
C HIS A 186 -7.73 7.17 -5.42
N GLN A 187 -7.72 7.76 -4.23
CA GLN A 187 -8.92 8.01 -3.42
C GLN A 187 -9.87 8.96 -4.14
N LEU A 188 -9.37 10.04 -4.73
CA LEU A 188 -10.18 11.00 -5.47
C LEU A 188 -10.74 10.39 -6.76
N ILE A 189 -9.97 9.56 -7.47
CA ILE A 189 -10.49 8.80 -8.63
C ILE A 189 -11.62 7.87 -8.20
N LEU A 190 -11.43 7.07 -7.15
CA LEU A 190 -12.44 6.13 -6.67
C LEU A 190 -13.69 6.86 -6.17
N HIS A 191 -13.52 7.97 -5.44
CA HIS A 191 -14.63 8.80 -5.00
C HIS A 191 -15.41 9.36 -6.19
N GLY A 192 -14.71 9.89 -7.19
CA GLY A 192 -15.30 10.39 -8.43
C GLY A 192 -16.01 9.31 -9.25
N ARG A 193 -15.54 8.06 -9.21
CA ARG A 193 -16.16 6.94 -9.93
C ARG A 193 -17.37 6.35 -9.20
N ARG A 194 -17.32 6.24 -7.87
CA ARG A 194 -18.31 5.50 -7.07
C ARG A 194 -19.41 6.36 -6.48
N VAL A 195 -19.11 7.61 -6.12
CA VAL A 195 -20.02 8.48 -5.36
C VAL A 195 -20.29 9.78 -6.11
N CYS A 196 -19.23 10.50 -6.46
CA CYS A 196 -19.33 11.81 -7.08
C CYS A 196 -19.37 11.73 -8.62
N ASP A 197 -20.32 10.96 -9.16
CA ASP A 197 -20.53 10.82 -10.61
C ASP A 197 -20.74 12.17 -11.29
N ALA A 198 -20.35 12.27 -12.57
CA ALA A 198 -20.44 13.51 -13.33
C ALA A 198 -21.87 14.01 -13.49
N ARG A 199 -22.83 13.11 -13.76
CA ARG A 199 -24.22 13.45 -14.07
C ARG A 199 -25.12 13.38 -12.85
N LYS A 200 -24.98 12.34 -12.02
CA LYS A 200 -25.86 12.09 -10.87
C LYS A 200 -25.04 11.68 -9.64
N PRO A 201 -24.35 12.62 -8.96
CA PRO A 201 -23.61 12.31 -7.75
C PRO A 201 -24.56 11.87 -6.61
N ASP A 202 -24.16 10.87 -5.84
CA ASP A 202 -24.88 10.42 -4.64
C ASP A 202 -24.50 11.27 -3.43
N CYS A 203 -24.97 12.52 -3.39
CA CYS A 203 -24.70 13.43 -2.28
C CYS A 203 -25.30 12.93 -0.96
N ALA A 204 -26.43 12.23 -0.99
CA ALA A 204 -27.12 11.72 0.20
C ALA A 204 -26.34 10.61 0.90
N GLY A 205 -25.76 9.68 0.13
CA GLY A 205 -24.85 8.64 0.64
C GLY A 205 -23.39 9.10 0.77
N CYS A 206 -23.07 10.35 0.45
CA CYS A 206 -21.69 10.81 0.41
C CYS A 206 -21.12 10.98 1.82
N GLY A 207 -20.16 10.12 2.15
CA GLY A 207 -19.36 10.24 3.35
C GLY A 207 -18.49 11.49 3.42
N LEU A 208 -18.57 12.46 2.51
CA LEU A 208 -17.88 13.75 2.59
C LEU A 208 -18.85 14.95 2.63
N LEU A 209 -20.15 14.72 2.75
CA LEU A 209 -21.18 15.74 2.55
C LEU A 209 -20.97 16.99 3.42
N ASP A 210 -20.70 16.83 4.72
CA ASP A 210 -20.46 17.91 5.67
C ASP A 210 -19.15 18.69 5.42
N LEU A 211 -18.26 18.16 4.58
CA LEU A 211 -17.04 18.83 4.11
C LEU A 211 -17.18 19.37 2.67
N CYS A 212 -18.30 19.11 1.99
CA CYS A 212 -18.49 19.39 0.57
C CYS A 212 -19.40 20.60 0.33
N PRO A 213 -18.87 21.78 -0.06
CA PRO A 213 -19.67 22.97 -0.30
C PRO A 213 -20.69 22.78 -1.43
N THR A 214 -20.35 22.05 -2.51
CA THR A 214 -21.30 21.78 -3.59
C THR A 214 -22.41 20.82 -3.16
N GLY A 215 -22.08 19.77 -2.40
CA GLY A 215 -23.07 18.79 -1.92
C GLY A 215 -24.06 19.38 -0.91
N GLN A 216 -23.63 20.39 -0.14
CA GLN A 216 -24.47 21.15 0.78
C GLN A 216 -25.32 22.22 0.09
N GLY A 217 -25.16 22.43 -1.21
CA GLY A 217 -25.80 23.54 -1.92
C GLY A 217 -25.23 24.92 -1.56
N ALA A 218 -24.08 24.99 -0.88
CA ALA A 218 -23.41 26.25 -0.54
C ALA A 218 -22.77 26.92 -1.78
N GLN A 219 -22.56 26.17 -2.85
CA GLN A 219 -22.21 26.67 -4.17
C GLN A 219 -22.86 25.80 -5.27
N PRO A 220 -23.18 26.34 -6.45
CA PRO A 220 -23.59 25.52 -7.60
C PRO A 220 -22.45 24.58 -8.03
N ASP A 221 -22.80 23.50 -8.73
CA ASP A 221 -21.82 22.59 -9.32
C ASP A 221 -20.94 23.35 -10.32
N PRO A 222 -19.62 23.47 -10.08
CA PRO A 222 -18.73 24.32 -10.88
C PRO A 222 -18.50 23.81 -12.31
N HIS A 223 -19.12 22.69 -12.69
CA HIS A 223 -19.07 22.12 -14.04
C HIS A 223 -20.39 22.25 -14.80
N SER A 224 -21.53 22.12 -14.11
CA SER A 224 -22.85 22.13 -14.74
C SER A 224 -23.65 23.41 -14.45
N GLY A 225 -23.22 24.23 -13.49
CA GLY A 225 -23.95 25.39 -12.98
C GLY A 225 -25.20 25.04 -12.18
N ARG A 226 -25.55 23.76 -12.06
CA ARG A 226 -26.75 23.30 -11.35
C ARG A 226 -26.49 23.30 -9.85
N VAL A 227 -27.47 23.75 -9.07
CA VAL A 227 -27.51 23.44 -7.65
C VAL A 227 -27.83 21.96 -7.55
N LEU A 228 -26.94 21.16 -6.96
CA LEU A 228 -27.23 19.75 -6.69
C LEU A 228 -28.31 19.73 -5.61
N ASP A 229 -29.37 18.94 -5.81
CA ASP A 229 -30.43 18.80 -4.82
C ASP A 229 -29.82 18.23 -3.52
N ALA A 230 -29.51 19.12 -2.57
CA ALA A 230 -29.29 18.71 -1.20
C ALA A 230 -30.59 18.05 -0.74
N PRO A 231 -30.58 16.82 -0.19
CA PRO A 231 -31.80 16.21 0.30
C PRO A 231 -32.47 17.19 1.28
N ARG A 232 -33.65 17.70 0.91
CA ARG A 232 -34.50 18.55 1.75
C ARG A 232 -34.84 17.70 2.98
N GLY A 233 -34.19 17.98 4.10
CA GLY A 233 -34.36 17.20 5.33
C GLY A 233 -33.29 16.15 5.59
N ALA A 234 -32.04 16.34 5.13
CA ALA A 234 -30.93 15.81 5.91
C ALA A 234 -30.98 16.48 7.28
N ALA A 235 -31.67 15.82 8.23
CA ALA A 235 -31.42 16.05 9.64
C ALA A 235 -29.90 16.15 9.77
N ARG A 236 -29.42 17.18 10.47
CA ARG A 236 -28.10 17.07 11.10
C ARG A 236 -28.09 15.66 11.67
N VAL A 237 -27.28 14.76 11.12
CA VAL A 237 -27.03 13.49 11.78
C VAL A 237 -26.60 13.94 13.16
N ALA A 238 -27.46 13.71 14.15
CA ALA A 238 -27.09 13.99 15.52
C ALA A 238 -25.72 13.34 15.69
N PRO A 239 -24.72 14.04 16.25
CA PRO A 239 -23.45 13.39 16.54
C PRO A 239 -23.79 12.05 17.15
N ALA A 240 -23.25 10.96 16.56
CA ALA A 240 -23.50 9.61 17.06
C ALA A 240 -23.49 9.69 18.59
N PRO A 241 -24.52 9.15 19.28
CA PRO A 241 -24.66 9.34 20.72
C PRO A 241 -23.29 9.10 21.34
N ALA A 242 -22.80 10.10 22.09
CA ALA A 242 -21.51 10.01 22.75
C ALA A 242 -21.46 8.60 23.37
N PRO A 243 -20.42 7.80 23.04
CA PRO A 243 -20.38 6.41 23.46
C PRO A 243 -20.68 6.39 24.96
N ALA A 244 -21.66 5.59 25.36
CA ALA A 244 -21.98 5.36 26.76
C ALA A 244 -20.65 5.10 27.49
N PRO A 245 -20.45 5.69 28.68
CA PRO A 245 -19.14 5.67 29.32
C PRO A 245 -18.72 4.22 29.56
N ALA A 246 -17.79 3.75 28.73
CA ALA A 246 -17.18 2.44 28.87
C ALA A 246 -16.19 2.53 30.06
N PRO A 247 -16.20 1.54 30.96
CA PRO A 247 -15.47 1.62 32.23
C PRO A 247 -13.96 1.54 31.99
N ALA A 248 -13.19 2.31 32.78
CA ALA A 248 -11.73 2.52 32.70
C ALA A 248 -11.22 2.77 31.27
N THR A 249 -11.30 4.04 30.83
CA THR A 249 -11.25 4.46 29.42
C THR A 249 -10.12 3.81 28.61
N ALA A 250 -10.48 3.04 27.58
CA ALA A 250 -9.56 2.55 26.56
C ALA A 250 -8.68 3.68 26.00
N PRO A 251 -7.43 3.39 25.60
CA PRO A 251 -6.47 4.40 25.17
C PRO A 251 -6.98 5.14 23.92
N THR A 252 -6.73 6.45 23.92
CA THR A 252 -7.14 7.43 22.90
C THR A 252 -5.95 8.06 22.19
N ARG A 253 -4.73 7.91 22.73
CA ARG A 253 -3.46 8.45 22.22
C ARG A 253 -2.40 7.34 22.19
N ILE A 254 -2.56 6.43 21.25
CA ILE A 254 -1.71 5.25 21.07
C ILE A 254 -0.48 5.61 20.23
N ILE A 255 0.72 5.27 20.70
CA ILE A 255 1.91 5.20 19.85
C ILE A 255 2.22 3.74 19.58
N SER A 256 2.35 3.36 18.31
CA SER A 256 2.80 2.02 17.93
C SER A 256 4.22 2.08 17.40
N LEU A 257 5.14 1.39 18.08
CA LEU A 257 6.54 1.26 17.66
C LEU A 257 6.79 0.01 16.80
N VAL A 258 5.72 -0.57 16.22
CA VAL A 258 5.77 -1.82 15.46
C VAL A 258 4.95 -1.68 14.17
N PRO A 259 5.54 -1.76 12.97
CA PRO A 259 4.86 -1.57 11.68
C PRO A 259 3.58 -2.39 11.52
N SER A 260 3.64 -3.69 11.83
CA SER A 260 2.52 -4.60 11.67
C SER A 260 1.40 -4.37 12.68
N VAL A 261 1.72 -3.96 13.91
CA VAL A 261 0.72 -3.54 14.90
C VAL A 261 0.04 -2.26 14.44
N THR A 262 0.78 -1.30 13.87
CA THR A 262 0.19 -0.07 13.35
C THR A 262 -0.81 -0.36 12.25
N GLU A 263 -0.47 -1.24 11.30
CA GLU A 263 -1.39 -1.69 10.25
C GLU A 263 -2.64 -2.37 10.85
N LEU A 264 -2.47 -3.23 11.86
CA LEU A 264 -3.59 -3.91 12.52
C LEU A 264 -4.51 -2.94 13.28
N LEU A 265 -3.96 -1.97 14.01
CA LEU A 265 -4.73 -0.94 14.71
C LEU A 265 -5.57 -0.11 13.72
N VAL A 266 -5.00 0.22 12.57
CA VAL A 266 -5.74 0.91 11.51
C VAL A 266 -6.85 0.04 10.93
N ALA A 267 -6.60 -1.25 10.69
CA ALA A 267 -7.61 -2.19 10.23
C ALA A 267 -8.77 -2.37 11.23
N TRP A 268 -8.51 -2.16 12.52
CA TRP A 268 -9.53 -2.12 13.57
C TRP A 268 -10.22 -0.76 13.74
N GLY A 269 -9.96 0.20 12.84
CA GLY A 269 -10.60 1.52 12.87
C GLY A 269 -10.02 2.48 13.92
N LEU A 270 -8.85 2.18 14.48
CA LEU A 270 -8.21 2.99 15.53
C LEU A 270 -7.23 4.04 14.97
N ALA A 271 -7.28 4.31 13.67
CA ALA A 271 -6.48 5.32 12.99
C ALA A 271 -6.48 6.69 13.69
N SER A 272 -7.66 7.16 14.12
CA SER A 272 -7.81 8.46 14.80
C SER A 272 -7.22 8.49 16.21
N ARG A 273 -6.92 7.33 16.79
CA ARG A 273 -6.28 7.20 18.11
C ARG A 273 -4.76 7.09 18.02
N LEU A 274 -4.18 7.01 16.82
CA LEU A 274 -2.73 6.94 16.64
C LEU A 274 -2.10 8.33 16.82
N ALA A 275 -1.36 8.50 17.92
CA ALA A 275 -0.54 9.69 18.20
C ALA A 275 0.88 9.58 17.61
N GLY A 276 1.32 8.39 17.23
CA GLY A 276 2.66 8.18 16.67
C GLY A 276 2.89 6.78 16.11
N ARG A 277 3.84 6.69 15.18
CA ARG A 277 4.24 5.46 14.46
C ARG A 277 5.75 5.46 14.21
N THR A 278 6.37 4.34 13.83
CA THR A 278 7.78 4.33 13.40
C THR A 278 7.96 4.82 11.96
N THR A 279 9.19 5.13 11.55
CA THR A 279 9.54 5.43 10.15
C THR A 279 9.24 4.28 9.19
N PHE A 280 9.16 3.04 9.69
CA PHE A 280 8.87 1.83 8.94
C PHE A 280 7.37 1.51 8.83
N CYS A 281 6.50 2.19 9.57
CA CYS A 281 5.05 2.07 9.40
C CYS A 281 4.62 2.76 8.09
N VAL A 282 4.70 2.01 6.99
CA VAL A 282 4.42 2.50 5.64
C VAL A 282 3.05 2.09 5.10
N GLU A 283 2.29 1.30 5.86
CA GLU A 283 0.95 0.84 5.46
C GLU A 283 -0.11 1.04 6.56
N PRO A 284 -1.36 1.36 6.18
CA PRO A 284 -1.72 1.83 4.84
C PRO A 284 -0.99 3.14 4.49
N ARG A 285 -0.59 3.30 3.23
CA ARG A 285 0.33 4.38 2.77
C ARG A 285 0.07 5.78 3.33
N TRP A 286 -1.20 6.11 3.58
CA TRP A 286 -1.62 7.42 4.08
C TRP A 286 -1.14 7.70 5.52
N ILE A 287 -0.87 6.67 6.35
CA ILE A 287 -0.43 6.87 7.74
C ILE A 287 0.91 7.59 7.85
N ARG A 288 1.75 7.47 6.82
CA ARG A 288 3.07 8.13 6.75
C ARG A 288 2.95 9.64 6.91
N ASN A 289 1.79 10.18 6.53
CA ASN A 289 1.55 11.61 6.42
C ASN A 289 0.60 12.14 7.49
N THR A 290 -0.24 11.28 8.06
CA THR A 290 -1.25 11.68 9.04
C THR A 290 -0.83 11.36 10.46
N VAL A 291 0.05 10.37 10.66
CA VAL A 291 0.55 9.95 11.97
C VAL A 291 2.03 10.30 12.10
N PRO A 292 2.44 11.09 13.10
CA PRO A 292 3.83 11.49 13.30
C PRO A 292 4.81 10.32 13.46
N ALA A 293 6.01 10.44 12.87
CA ALA A 293 7.10 9.48 13.03
C ALA A 293 7.77 9.59 14.40
N MET A 294 8.09 8.47 15.05
CA MET A 294 8.73 8.40 16.37
C MET A 294 10.14 7.80 16.28
N GLY A 295 10.85 7.98 15.17
CA GLY A 295 12.11 7.27 14.89
C GLY A 295 11.87 5.88 14.29
N GLY A 296 12.93 5.09 14.18
CA GLY A 296 12.83 3.71 13.71
C GLY A 296 12.38 2.74 14.80
N THR A 297 12.35 1.45 14.47
CA THR A 297 11.92 0.42 15.43
C THR A 297 12.98 0.12 16.48
N LYS A 298 14.26 0.19 16.11
CA LYS A 298 15.42 -0.04 17.00
C LYS A 298 15.98 1.22 17.64
N ASP A 299 15.71 2.37 17.05
CA ASP A 299 16.19 3.70 17.41
C ASP A 299 15.03 4.71 17.53
N PRO A 300 14.04 4.46 18.43
CA PRO A 300 12.92 5.38 18.61
C PRO A 300 13.37 6.71 19.25
N ASP A 301 12.77 7.81 18.80
CA ASP A 301 12.95 9.14 19.38
C ASP A 301 12.14 9.27 20.69
N LEU A 302 12.81 8.92 21.79
CA LEU A 302 12.21 8.92 23.12
C LEU A 302 11.74 10.31 23.59
N ALA A 303 12.39 11.39 23.14
CA ALA A 303 11.97 12.75 23.47
C ALA A 303 10.66 13.11 22.78
N ARG A 304 10.54 12.76 21.49
CA ARG A 304 9.31 12.96 20.71
C ARG A 304 8.17 12.08 21.21
N ILE A 305 8.43 10.82 21.57
CA ILE A 305 7.41 9.94 22.16
C ILE A 305 6.83 10.56 23.43
N ARG A 306 7.68 11.03 24.34
CA ARG A 306 7.25 11.70 25.58
C ARG A 306 6.44 12.97 25.31
N SER A 307 6.86 13.79 24.35
CA SER A 307 6.15 15.05 24.03
C SER A 307 4.74 14.83 23.46
N GLN A 308 4.49 13.67 22.84
CA GLN A 308 3.15 13.29 22.39
C GLN A 308 2.20 12.91 23.53
N ARG A 309 2.68 12.72 24.77
CA ARG A 309 1.87 12.30 25.93
C ARG A 309 0.92 11.13 25.58
N PRO A 310 1.47 9.97 25.16
CA PRO A 310 0.65 8.81 24.84
C PRO A 310 0.03 8.23 26.11
N ASP A 311 -1.17 7.67 25.99
CA ASP A 311 -1.80 6.85 27.03
C ASP A 311 -1.54 5.35 26.85
N LEU A 312 -0.94 4.95 25.72
CA LEU A 312 -0.38 3.63 25.49
C LEU A 312 0.75 3.68 24.46
N VAL A 313 1.88 3.04 24.74
CA VAL A 313 2.92 2.74 23.75
C VAL A 313 2.97 1.23 23.52
N VAL A 314 2.73 0.80 22.29
CA VAL A 314 2.81 -0.60 21.89
C VAL A 314 4.18 -0.90 21.30
N MET A 315 4.80 -1.95 21.80
CA MET A 315 6.13 -2.42 21.44
C MET A 315 6.11 -3.94 21.22
N GLU A 316 7.15 -4.46 20.57
CA GLU A 316 7.37 -5.90 20.46
C GLU A 316 8.84 -6.22 20.75
N ARG A 317 9.09 -7.30 21.50
CA ARG A 317 10.40 -7.65 22.06
C ARG A 317 11.46 -7.89 21.00
N GLY A 318 11.11 -8.52 19.88
CA GLY A 318 11.99 -8.77 18.74
C GLY A 318 12.22 -7.53 17.87
N GLU A 319 11.30 -6.56 17.87
CA GLU A 319 11.31 -5.37 17.00
C GLU A 319 11.89 -4.12 17.67
N ASN A 320 11.68 -3.95 18.98
CA ASN A 320 12.17 -2.80 19.74
C ASN A 320 13.31 -3.17 20.70
N THR A 321 14.20 -2.22 21.01
CA THR A 321 15.32 -2.45 21.93
C THR A 321 14.85 -2.46 23.38
N ARG A 322 15.54 -3.26 24.21
CA ARG A 322 15.25 -3.35 25.65
C ARG A 322 15.49 -2.00 26.33
N GLU A 323 16.56 -1.33 25.93
CA GLU A 323 16.98 -0.02 26.42
C GLU A 323 15.89 1.04 26.17
N ALA A 324 15.26 1.02 24.99
CA ALA A 324 14.15 1.93 24.69
C ALA A 324 12.92 1.63 25.56
N ALA A 325 12.58 0.34 25.75
CA ALA A 325 11.47 -0.05 26.61
C ALA A 325 11.69 0.38 28.07
N GLU A 326 12.90 0.14 28.62
CA GLU A 326 13.27 0.54 29.97
C GLU A 326 13.25 2.07 30.14
N ALA A 327 13.75 2.82 29.15
CA ALA A 327 13.73 4.28 29.21
C ALA A 327 12.31 4.89 29.15
N LEU A 328 11.41 4.33 28.33
CA LEU A 328 10.01 4.77 28.27
C LEU A 328 9.25 4.41 29.55
N ALA A 329 9.51 3.23 30.13
CA ALA A 329 8.95 2.81 31.40
C ALA A 329 9.43 3.71 32.56
N ALA A 330 10.73 4.03 32.60
CA ALA A 330 11.30 4.96 33.57
C ALA A 330 10.73 6.38 33.46
N ALA A 331 10.26 6.75 32.27
CA ALA A 331 9.54 8.01 32.03
C ALA A 331 8.05 7.94 32.43
N GLY A 332 7.57 6.83 33.00
CA GLY A 332 6.20 6.65 33.48
C GLY A 332 5.16 6.42 32.38
N LEU A 333 5.57 6.07 31.16
CA LEU A 333 4.65 5.82 30.05
C LEU A 333 4.05 4.40 30.13
N PRO A 334 2.74 4.23 29.93
CA PRO A 334 2.13 2.89 29.86
C PRO A 334 2.62 2.12 28.64
N LEU A 335 3.20 0.94 28.85
CA LEU A 335 3.75 0.10 27.78
C LEU A 335 2.95 -1.20 27.64
N LEU A 336 2.63 -1.57 26.40
CA LEU A 336 2.26 -2.93 26.03
C LEU A 336 3.39 -3.53 25.20
N VAL A 337 4.13 -4.47 25.77
CA VAL A 337 5.21 -5.19 25.08
C VAL A 337 4.73 -6.59 24.68
N LEU A 338 4.57 -6.80 23.38
CA LEU A 338 4.25 -8.09 22.80
C LEU A 338 5.54 -8.96 22.69
N ASP A 339 5.38 -10.28 22.71
CA ASP A 339 6.47 -11.24 22.54
C ASP A 339 6.00 -12.28 21.50
N ILE A 340 6.50 -12.15 20.28
CA ILE A 340 6.08 -12.99 19.15
C ILE A 340 7.31 -13.67 18.57
N ARG A 341 7.45 -14.97 18.86
CA ARG A 341 8.55 -15.78 18.34
C ARG A 341 8.08 -16.80 17.32
N ARG A 342 6.81 -17.20 17.40
CA ARG A 342 6.18 -18.23 16.58
C ARG A 342 4.81 -17.75 16.09
N VAL A 343 4.30 -18.37 15.04
CA VAL A 343 2.99 -18.03 14.45
C VAL A 343 1.88 -18.18 15.49
N ARG A 344 1.96 -19.19 16.35
CA ARG A 344 0.96 -19.43 17.41
C ARG A 344 0.90 -18.30 18.45
N ASP A 345 1.99 -17.56 18.65
CA ASP A 345 2.05 -16.48 19.64
C ASP A 345 1.15 -15.31 19.23
N CYS A 346 0.90 -15.15 17.92
CA CYS A 346 -0.06 -14.20 17.39
C CYS A 346 -1.46 -14.39 17.99
N LEU A 347 -1.88 -15.62 18.30
CA LEU A 347 -3.21 -15.89 18.90
C LEU A 347 -3.40 -15.14 20.22
N LYS A 348 -2.38 -15.20 21.10
CA LYS A 348 -2.39 -14.48 22.37
C LYS A 348 -2.18 -12.98 22.16
N ALA A 349 -1.27 -12.60 21.27
CA ALA A 349 -0.98 -11.20 20.99
C ALA A 349 -2.19 -10.44 20.43
N TYR A 350 -3.02 -11.04 19.56
CA TYR A 350 -4.28 -10.43 19.12
C TYR A 350 -5.21 -10.13 20.29
N GLN A 351 -5.39 -11.08 21.21
CA GLN A 351 -6.28 -10.91 22.35
C GLN A 351 -5.77 -9.81 23.29
N VAL A 352 -4.48 -9.87 23.66
CA VAL A 352 -3.87 -8.89 24.55
C VAL A 352 -3.91 -7.48 23.96
N LEU A 353 -3.57 -7.33 22.68
CA LEU A 353 -3.63 -6.03 22.01
C LEU A 353 -5.06 -5.51 21.93
N ALA A 354 -6.01 -6.37 21.54
CA ALA A 354 -7.42 -6.02 21.41
C ALA A 354 -8.04 -5.60 22.74
N ASP A 355 -7.74 -6.33 23.82
CA ASP A 355 -8.21 -5.99 25.16
C ASP A 355 -7.64 -4.63 25.60
N ALA A 356 -6.33 -4.41 25.37
CA ALA A 356 -5.67 -3.16 25.72
C ALA A 356 -6.24 -1.93 24.99
N VAL A 357 -6.80 -2.09 23.78
CA VAL A 357 -7.39 -0.99 23.00
C VAL A 357 -8.93 -0.95 23.05
N GLY A 358 -9.55 -1.80 23.87
CA GLY A 358 -11.00 -1.84 24.07
C GLY A 358 -11.79 -2.46 22.91
N LEU A 359 -11.19 -3.38 22.15
CA LEU A 359 -11.82 -4.10 21.04
C LEU A 359 -11.74 -5.65 21.19
N PRO A 360 -12.13 -6.24 22.33
CA PRO A 360 -11.93 -7.66 22.62
C PRO A 360 -12.52 -8.61 21.56
N GLU A 361 -13.65 -8.26 20.93
CA GLU A 361 -14.25 -9.05 19.85
C GLU A 361 -13.40 -9.07 18.59
N ALA A 362 -12.75 -7.95 18.24
CA ALA A 362 -11.88 -7.88 17.07
C ALA A 362 -10.65 -8.79 17.23
N GLY A 363 -10.11 -8.85 18.45
CA GLY A 363 -9.03 -9.77 18.82
C GLY A 363 -9.47 -11.24 18.72
N ARG A 364 -10.63 -11.58 19.28
CA ARG A 364 -11.21 -12.93 19.19
C ARG A 364 -11.43 -13.37 17.74
N ALA A 365 -12.01 -12.50 16.92
CA ALA A 365 -12.27 -12.78 15.51
C ALA A 365 -10.97 -13.06 14.74
N ARG A 366 -9.93 -12.24 14.93
CA ARG A 366 -8.60 -12.45 14.34
C ARG A 366 -7.94 -13.73 14.84
N ALA A 367 -7.95 -13.99 16.13
CA ALA A 367 -7.39 -15.21 16.70
C ALA A 367 -8.09 -16.47 16.15
N ALA A 368 -9.43 -16.45 16.03
CA ALA A 368 -10.20 -17.54 15.43
C ALA A 368 -9.84 -17.74 13.95
N ALA A 369 -9.71 -16.66 13.18
CA ALA A 369 -9.33 -16.71 11.77
C ALA A 369 -7.93 -17.31 11.56
N LEU A 370 -6.94 -16.93 12.38
CA LEU A 370 -5.62 -17.55 12.35
C LEU A 370 -5.68 -19.02 12.78
N LYS A 371 -6.36 -19.33 13.88
CA LYS A 371 -6.49 -20.70 14.40
C LYS A 371 -7.07 -21.67 13.37
N ALA A 372 -8.05 -21.22 12.58
CA ALA A 372 -8.64 -22.02 11.49
C ALA A 372 -7.65 -22.32 10.34
N ARG A 373 -6.58 -21.53 10.20
CA ARG A 373 -5.55 -21.69 9.16
C ARG A 373 -4.34 -22.48 9.62
N LEU A 374 -4.08 -22.51 10.94
CA LEU A 374 -2.99 -23.29 11.51
C LEU A 374 -3.17 -24.77 11.20
N ARG A 375 -2.06 -25.45 10.91
CA ARG A 375 -2.02 -26.89 10.71
C ARG A 375 -1.00 -27.49 11.69
N PRO A 376 -1.14 -28.77 12.05
CA PRO A 376 0.00 -29.50 12.58
C PRO A 376 1.18 -29.32 11.62
N ALA A 377 2.29 -28.78 12.13
CA ALA A 377 3.49 -28.59 11.33
C ALA A 377 3.91 -29.94 10.74
N PRO A 378 4.04 -30.06 9.40
CA PRO A 378 4.42 -31.33 8.81
C PRO A 378 5.85 -31.69 9.19
N ARG A 379 6.10 -32.98 9.37
CA ARG A 379 7.44 -33.50 9.69
C ARG A 379 8.40 -33.46 8.49
N LYS A 380 7.87 -33.32 7.28
CA LYS A 380 8.60 -33.31 6.02
C LYS A 380 7.97 -32.29 5.07
N GLY A 381 8.79 -31.71 4.21
CA GLY A 381 8.40 -30.77 3.16
C GLY A 381 9.65 -30.28 2.44
N PRO A 382 9.50 -29.49 1.36
CA PRO A 382 10.64 -28.98 0.62
C PRO A 382 11.59 -28.19 1.52
N ARG A 383 12.89 -28.53 1.49
CA ARG A 383 13.97 -27.81 2.20
C ARG A 383 14.00 -26.37 1.73
N THR A 384 13.66 -25.45 2.62
CA THR A 384 13.39 -24.06 2.28
C THR A 384 14.33 -23.14 3.05
N VAL A 385 15.07 -22.32 2.32
CA VAL A 385 15.84 -21.20 2.86
C VAL A 385 15.07 -19.91 2.63
N VAL A 386 15.01 -19.05 3.65
CA VAL A 386 14.53 -17.67 3.52
C VAL A 386 15.70 -16.74 3.77
N LEU A 387 16.09 -15.96 2.77
CA LEU A 387 17.15 -14.96 2.91
C LEU A 387 16.56 -13.65 3.37
N VAL A 388 17.15 -13.00 4.37
CA VAL A 388 16.71 -11.69 4.86
C VAL A 388 17.73 -10.58 4.61
N TRP A 389 18.96 -10.93 4.25
CA TRP A 389 20.02 -9.98 3.90
C TRP A 389 21.04 -10.58 2.92
N LYS A 390 21.81 -9.71 2.27
CA LYS A 390 22.90 -10.05 1.32
C LYS A 390 24.21 -9.43 1.81
N GLU A 391 25.32 -10.16 1.61
CA GLU A 391 26.69 -9.76 2.01
C GLU A 391 26.88 -9.57 3.53
N PRO A 392 27.07 -10.68 4.28
CA PRO A 392 26.92 -12.09 3.88
C PRO A 392 25.43 -12.49 3.77
N TRP A 393 25.15 -13.70 3.30
CA TRP A 393 23.78 -14.22 3.33
C TRP A 393 23.31 -14.32 4.77
N ILE A 394 22.17 -13.71 5.11
CA ILE A 394 21.52 -13.93 6.41
C ILE A 394 20.29 -14.77 6.17
N VAL A 395 20.24 -15.95 6.79
CA VAL A 395 19.14 -16.91 6.69
C VAL A 395 18.22 -16.76 7.89
N ALA A 396 16.90 -16.80 7.70
CA ALA A 396 15.98 -16.91 8.82
C ALA A 396 15.91 -18.38 9.32
N GLY A 397 16.33 -18.59 10.55
CA GLY A 397 16.44 -19.91 11.17
C GLY A 397 15.11 -20.59 11.50
N PRO A 398 15.08 -21.92 11.71
CA PRO A 398 13.86 -22.69 11.97
C PRO A 398 13.12 -22.36 13.28
N ASP A 399 13.79 -21.70 14.21
CA ASP A 399 13.31 -21.26 15.52
C ASP A 399 12.71 -19.83 15.51
N THR A 400 12.91 -19.09 14.42
CA THR A 400 12.37 -17.74 14.21
C THR A 400 10.88 -17.77 13.83
N TYR A 401 10.22 -16.62 13.90
CA TYR A 401 8.83 -16.45 13.42
C TYR A 401 8.72 -16.81 11.93
N VAL A 402 9.67 -16.36 11.11
CA VAL A 402 9.72 -16.65 9.66
C VAL A 402 9.89 -18.15 9.42
N GLY A 403 10.77 -18.81 10.17
CA GLY A 403 10.95 -20.26 10.10
C GLY A 403 9.66 -21.01 10.48
N ASP A 404 8.99 -20.62 11.55
CA ASP A 404 7.72 -21.23 11.95
C ASP A 404 6.60 -20.95 10.93
N LEU A 405 6.58 -19.77 10.30
CA LEU A 405 5.63 -19.42 9.23
C LEU A 405 5.79 -20.32 8.00
N VAL A 406 7.04 -20.52 7.55
CA VAL A 406 7.39 -21.47 6.47
C VAL A 406 6.91 -22.88 6.84
N ARG A 407 7.12 -23.30 8.09
CA ARG A 407 6.66 -24.60 8.60
C ARG A 407 5.13 -24.73 8.57
N GLN A 408 4.38 -23.69 8.95
CA GLN A 408 2.91 -23.66 8.88
C GLN A 408 2.36 -23.70 7.45
N ALA A 409 3.17 -23.28 6.47
CA ALA A 409 2.86 -23.35 5.05
C ALA A 409 3.13 -24.72 4.40
N GLY A 410 3.76 -25.64 5.12
CA GLY A 410 4.05 -26.99 4.65
C GLY A 410 5.45 -27.19 4.08
N LEU A 411 6.32 -26.20 4.27
CA LEU A 411 7.71 -26.20 3.86
C LEU A 411 8.62 -26.53 5.05
N MET A 412 9.85 -26.98 4.79
CA MET A 412 10.81 -27.31 5.85
C MET A 412 11.90 -26.23 5.95
N PRO A 413 11.83 -25.29 6.92
CA PRO A 413 12.88 -24.28 7.08
C PRO A 413 14.22 -24.96 7.42
N VAL A 414 15.29 -24.58 6.73
CA VAL A 414 16.66 -25.07 6.98
C VAL A 414 17.63 -23.91 7.24
N GLY A 415 18.60 -24.14 8.11
CA GLY A 415 19.54 -23.13 8.60
C GLY A 415 19.90 -23.38 10.07
N GLY A 416 20.82 -22.58 10.61
CA GLY A 416 21.09 -22.51 12.05
C GLY A 416 20.03 -21.66 12.79
N ASP A 417 20.07 -21.70 14.12
CA ASP A 417 19.17 -20.92 14.97
C ASP A 417 19.34 -19.40 14.78
N GLY A 418 18.25 -18.66 14.93
CA GLY A 418 18.21 -17.21 14.79
C GLY A 418 18.46 -16.76 13.35
N TYR A 419 19.52 -15.97 13.15
CA TYR A 419 19.84 -15.33 11.86
C TYR A 419 21.31 -15.56 11.46
N PRO A 420 21.72 -16.81 11.18
CA PRO A 420 23.11 -17.13 10.85
C PRO A 420 23.57 -16.44 9.57
N ARG A 421 24.85 -16.06 9.57
CA ARG A 421 25.57 -15.47 8.43
C ARG A 421 26.31 -16.56 7.67
N LEU A 422 26.05 -16.70 6.38
CA LEU A 422 26.64 -17.73 5.52
C LEU A 422 27.31 -17.09 4.30
N ASP A 423 28.37 -17.72 3.82
CA ASP A 423 28.91 -17.51 2.49
C ASP A 423 28.20 -18.42 1.47
N ASP A 424 28.64 -18.38 0.21
CA ASP A 424 28.05 -19.18 -0.87
C ASP A 424 28.18 -20.69 -0.60
N ALA A 425 29.31 -21.13 -0.05
CA ALA A 425 29.55 -22.54 0.28
C ALA A 425 28.65 -23.01 1.43
N GLY A 426 28.50 -22.20 2.48
CA GLY A 426 27.61 -22.46 3.60
C GLY A 426 26.14 -22.48 3.18
N LEU A 427 25.73 -21.56 2.29
CA LEU A 427 24.38 -21.55 1.73
C LEU A 427 24.12 -22.80 0.87
N ALA A 428 25.06 -23.21 0.03
CA ALA A 428 24.95 -24.42 -0.77
C ALA A 428 24.91 -25.70 0.08
N ALA A 429 25.67 -25.74 1.18
CA ALA A 429 25.69 -26.86 2.12
C ALA A 429 24.34 -27.07 2.85
N LEU A 430 23.46 -26.06 2.88
CA LEU A 430 22.09 -26.24 3.35
C LEU A 430 21.22 -27.08 2.41
N ASP A 431 21.67 -27.38 1.20
CA ASP A 431 20.96 -28.18 0.20
C ASP A 431 19.47 -27.79 0.06
N PRO A 432 19.16 -26.52 -0.30
CA PRO A 432 17.78 -26.06 -0.39
C PRO A 432 17.09 -26.51 -1.69
N GLU A 433 15.86 -26.96 -1.57
CA GLU A 433 14.95 -27.22 -2.71
C GLU A 433 14.17 -25.95 -3.10
N VAL A 434 14.00 -25.01 -2.16
CA VAL A 434 13.32 -23.72 -2.35
C VAL A 434 14.13 -22.61 -1.69
N VAL A 435 14.30 -21.48 -2.38
CA VAL A 435 14.92 -20.27 -1.83
C VAL A 435 13.96 -19.10 -1.99
N LEU A 436 13.52 -18.54 -0.86
CA LEU A 436 12.63 -17.39 -0.82
C LEU A 436 13.45 -16.10 -0.66
N LEU A 437 13.22 -15.17 -1.58
CA LEU A 437 13.88 -13.87 -1.67
C LEU A 437 12.85 -12.75 -1.47
N PRO A 438 12.70 -12.23 -0.25
CA PRO A 438 11.71 -11.21 0.05
C PRO A 438 12.03 -9.83 -0.56
N SER A 439 11.01 -9.00 -0.71
CA SER A 439 11.16 -7.58 -1.09
C SER A 439 11.69 -6.69 0.05
N GLU A 440 11.70 -7.18 1.30
CA GLU A 440 12.22 -6.51 2.51
C GLU A 440 12.56 -7.54 3.62
N PRO A 441 13.43 -7.24 4.61
CA PRO A 441 14.09 -5.94 4.87
C PRO A 441 15.17 -5.61 3.84
N TYR A 442 15.81 -6.62 3.25
CA TYR A 442 16.67 -6.43 2.08
C TYR A 442 15.85 -6.58 0.78
N ARG A 443 16.00 -5.64 -0.16
CA ARG A 443 15.29 -5.67 -1.43
C ARG A 443 15.99 -6.62 -2.42
N PHE A 444 15.61 -7.89 -2.39
CA PHE A 444 16.04 -8.83 -3.43
C PHE A 444 15.39 -8.50 -4.78
N THR A 445 16.09 -8.81 -5.86
CA THR A 445 15.71 -8.43 -7.23
C THR A 445 15.87 -9.62 -8.16
N VAL A 446 15.41 -9.48 -9.40
CA VAL A 446 15.58 -10.49 -10.46
C VAL A 446 17.06 -10.86 -10.65
N ARG A 447 17.98 -9.89 -10.56
CA ARG A 447 19.43 -10.15 -10.63
C ARG A 447 19.90 -11.09 -9.53
N HIS A 448 19.40 -10.90 -8.30
CA HIS A 448 19.71 -11.77 -7.16
C HIS A 448 19.16 -13.19 -7.35
N ARG A 449 17.92 -13.30 -7.83
CA ARG A 449 17.29 -14.58 -8.17
C ARG A 449 18.13 -15.34 -9.19
N ASP A 450 18.53 -14.68 -10.27
CA ASP A 450 19.26 -15.32 -11.37
C ASP A 450 20.69 -15.72 -10.95
N ALA A 451 21.33 -14.93 -10.09
CA ALA A 451 22.61 -15.29 -9.49
C ALA A 451 22.50 -16.53 -8.60
N LEU A 452 21.49 -16.60 -7.74
CA LEU A 452 21.23 -17.75 -6.88
C LEU A 452 20.81 -19.00 -7.66
N ALA A 453 20.06 -18.84 -8.76
CA ALA A 453 19.71 -19.96 -9.63
C ALA A 453 20.96 -20.59 -10.30
N ARG A 454 22.02 -19.80 -10.53
CA ARG A 454 23.31 -20.34 -11.00
C ARG A 454 24.10 -21.00 -9.88
N LEU A 455 24.09 -20.41 -8.68
CA LEU A 455 24.77 -20.98 -7.51
C LEU A 455 24.12 -22.29 -7.04
N LEU A 456 22.79 -22.39 -7.16
CA LEU A 456 21.96 -23.48 -6.64
C LEU A 456 21.06 -24.04 -7.76
N PRO A 457 21.62 -24.76 -8.75
CA PRO A 457 20.89 -25.16 -9.97
C PRO A 457 19.70 -26.11 -9.70
N GLY A 458 19.68 -26.82 -8.57
CA GLY A 458 18.57 -27.67 -8.15
C GLY A 458 17.45 -26.95 -7.37
N ALA A 459 17.66 -25.70 -6.98
CA ALA A 459 16.75 -24.97 -6.11
C ALA A 459 15.73 -24.12 -6.89
N ARG A 460 14.47 -24.13 -6.44
CA ARG A 460 13.45 -23.19 -6.93
C ARG A 460 13.63 -21.84 -6.23
N VAL A 461 14.28 -20.89 -6.89
CA VAL A 461 14.45 -19.53 -6.36
C VAL A 461 13.22 -18.68 -6.69
N ARG A 462 12.65 -18.00 -5.70
CA ARG A 462 11.39 -17.22 -5.82
C ARG A 462 11.51 -15.87 -5.14
N LEU A 463 11.12 -14.81 -5.86
CA LEU A 463 10.88 -13.51 -5.26
C LEU A 463 9.51 -13.53 -4.58
N VAL A 464 9.43 -13.01 -3.35
CA VAL A 464 8.20 -12.99 -2.55
C VAL A 464 8.01 -11.63 -1.88
N GLU A 465 6.79 -11.31 -1.47
CA GLU A 465 6.52 -10.06 -0.74
C GLU A 465 7.06 -10.17 0.70
N GLY A 466 8.06 -9.36 1.05
CA GLY A 466 8.77 -9.46 2.33
C GLY A 466 7.89 -9.14 3.54
N ARG A 467 6.94 -8.22 3.39
CA ARG A 467 5.95 -7.90 4.43
C ARG A 467 5.08 -9.10 4.80
N ALA A 468 4.75 -9.96 3.83
CA ALA A 468 4.03 -11.19 4.14
C ALA A 468 4.83 -12.08 5.09
N LEU A 469 6.17 -12.10 4.96
CA LEU A 469 7.03 -12.93 5.80
C LEU A 469 7.32 -12.32 7.18
N THR A 470 7.48 -11.00 7.25
CA THR A 470 8.06 -10.34 8.44
C THR A 470 7.05 -9.55 9.26
N TRP A 471 5.91 -9.16 8.69
CA TRP A 471 4.87 -8.42 9.43
C TRP A 471 3.91 -9.40 10.10
N TYR A 472 4.33 -9.91 11.26
CA TYR A 472 3.49 -10.71 12.14
C TYR A 472 2.23 -9.95 12.57
N LEU A 473 1.18 -10.68 12.95
CA LEU A 473 -0.16 -10.16 13.25
C LEU A 473 -0.93 -9.71 12.00
N SER A 474 -0.67 -8.52 11.45
CA SER A 474 -1.55 -7.93 10.43
C SER A 474 -1.67 -8.79 9.16
N ARG A 475 -0.60 -9.52 8.80
CA ARG A 475 -0.48 -10.28 7.55
C ARG A 475 -0.27 -11.78 7.71
N THR A 476 -0.23 -12.29 8.94
CA THR A 476 0.12 -13.70 9.23
C THR A 476 -0.76 -14.69 8.47
N GLU A 477 -2.08 -14.48 8.48
CA GLU A 477 -3.04 -15.38 7.82
C GLU A 477 -2.85 -15.45 6.30
N ASP A 478 -2.67 -14.29 5.66
CA ASP A 478 -2.50 -14.19 4.22
C ASP A 478 -1.15 -14.75 3.78
N ALA A 479 -0.11 -14.54 4.58
CA ALA A 479 1.21 -15.09 4.34
C ALA A 479 1.22 -16.62 4.32
N ILE A 480 0.50 -17.27 5.25
CA ILE A 480 0.35 -18.73 5.25
C ILE A 480 -0.28 -19.21 3.93
N LEU A 481 -1.29 -18.50 3.43
CA LEU A 481 -1.98 -18.87 2.19
C LEU A 481 -1.08 -18.66 0.96
N GLN A 482 -0.37 -17.52 0.89
CA GLN A 482 0.55 -17.23 -0.19
C GLN A 482 1.70 -18.25 -0.25
N LEU A 483 2.28 -18.61 0.90
CA LEU A 483 3.35 -19.60 0.94
C LEU A 483 2.87 -21.01 0.60
N ARG A 484 1.62 -21.38 0.92
CA ARG A 484 1.03 -22.65 0.50
C ARG A 484 0.84 -22.76 -1.02
N ALA A 485 0.75 -21.64 -1.73
CA ALA A 485 0.73 -21.66 -3.18
C ALA A 485 2.12 -21.91 -3.78
N LEU A 486 3.18 -21.88 -2.96
CA LEU A 486 4.56 -22.15 -3.38
C LEU A 486 5.01 -23.59 -3.09
N SER A 487 4.28 -24.35 -2.27
CA SER A 487 4.66 -25.71 -1.85
C SER A 487 4.48 -26.76 -2.94
#